data_AF-A0A3C1N4Y0-F1
#
_entry.id   AF-A0A3C1N4Y0-F1
#
_cell.length_a   1.000
_cell.length_b   1.000
_cell.length_c   1.000
_cell.angle_alpha   90.00
_cell.angle_beta   90.00
_cell.angle_gamma   90.00
#
_symmetry.space_group_name_H-M   'P 1'
#
loop_
_entity.id
_entity.type
_entity.pdbx_description
1 polymer ?
#
loop_
_entity_poly.entity_id
_entity_poly.type
_entity_poly.pdbx_seq_one_letter_code
_entity_poly.pdbx_strand_id
1 'polypeptide(L)' 'WYETGDAAEQRPDGYIKMIGRARDIILRGGENISPLEIENVLLEHPAITDVA' A
#
# COMPACT_ATOMS: atom_id res chain seq x y z
N TRP A 1 11.55 17.90 -4.66
CA TRP A 1 10.21 17.35 -4.40
C TRP A 1 10.34 15.84 -4.29
N TYR A 2 9.68 15.22 -3.31
CA TYR A 2 9.71 13.77 -3.08
C TYR A 2 8.28 13.25 -3.08
N GLU A 3 7.98 12.24 -3.90
CA GLU A 3 6.67 11.59 -3.92
C GLU A 3 6.59 10.55 -2.82
N THR A 4 5.80 10.83 -1.77
CA THR A 4 5.65 9.92 -0.62
C THR A 4 4.74 8.73 -0.91
N GLY A 5 3.85 8.85 -1.91
CA GLY A 5 2.82 7.85 -2.20
C GLY A 5 1.70 7.80 -1.15
N ASP A 6 1.62 8.78 -0.26
CA ASP A 6 0.59 8.88 0.77
C ASP A 6 -0.60 9.70 0.28
N ALA A 7 -1.80 9.24 0.61
CA ALA A 7 -3.01 10.00 0.44
C ALA A 7 -3.26 10.82 1.71
N ALA A 8 -3.44 12.12 1.56
CA ALA A 8 -3.66 13.03 2.67
C ALA A 8 -4.74 14.08 2.34
N GLU A 9 -5.51 14.45 3.35
CA GLU A 9 -6.52 15.50 3.28
C GLU A 9 -6.01 16.72 4.05
N GLN A 10 -5.96 17.88 3.39
CA GLN A 10 -5.65 19.14 4.05
C GLN A 10 -6.93 19.76 4.60
N ARG A 11 -6.93 20.03 5.90
CA ARG A 11 -8.08 20.61 6.61
C ARG A 11 -8.07 22.13 6.54
N PRO A 12 -9.23 22.79 6.73
CA PRO A 12 -9.34 24.25 6.74
C PRO A 12 -8.52 24.95 7.83
N ASP A 13 -8.18 24.24 8.92
CA ASP A 13 -7.35 24.72 10.03
C ASP A 13 -5.83 24.61 9.74
N GLY A 14 -5.44 24.15 8.56
CA GLY A 14 -4.06 24.02 8.12
C GLY A 14 -3.40 22.69 8.47
N TYR A 15 -4.08 21.80 9.20
CA TYR A 15 -3.55 20.48 9.51
C TYR A 15 -3.72 19.49 8.35
N ILE A 16 -2.80 18.54 8.25
CA ILE A 16 -2.89 17.43 7.28
C ILE A 16 -3.30 16.16 8.01
N LYS A 17 -4.36 15.52 7.52
CA LYS A 17 -4.81 14.21 7.97
C LYS A 17 -4.36 13.16 6.96
N MET A 18 -3.59 12.18 7.41
CA MET A 18 -3.24 11.02 6.58
C MET A 18 -4.49 10.12 6.43
N ILE A 19 -4.90 9.85 5.20
CA ILE A 19 -6.10 9.07 4.88
C ILE A 19 -5.78 7.71 4.26
N GLY A 20 -4.51 7.44 3.97
CA GLY A 20 -4.04 6.12 3.53
C GLY A 20 -2.85 6.21 2.60
N ARG A 21 -2.66 5.17 1.79
CA ARG A 21 -1.70 5.14 0.68
C ARG A 21 -2.45 5.40 -0.62
N ALA A 22 -1.84 6.14 -1.52
CA ALA A 22 -2.34 6.36 -2.88
C ALA A 22 -1.98 5.21 -3.83
N ARG A 23 -1.22 4.22 -3.36
CA ARG A 23 -0.76 3.04 -4.10
C ARG A 23 -1.19 1.78 -3.35
N ASP A 24 -1.25 0.65 -4.05
CA ASP A 24 -1.52 -0.68 -3.48
C ASP A 24 -0.39 -1.10 -2.53
N ILE A 25 -0.45 -0.61 -1.29
CA ILE A 25 0.50 -0.93 -0.22
C ILE A 25 -0.29 -1.15 1.06
N ILE A 26 -0.06 -2.30 1.69
CA ILE A 26 -0.65 -2.66 2.97
C ILE A 26 0.28 -2.16 4.09
N LEU A 27 -0.28 -1.46 5.08
CA LEU A 27 0.46 -1.03 6.27
C LEU A 27 0.16 -1.98 7.44
N ARG A 28 1.17 -2.68 7.94
CA ARG A 28 1.01 -3.58 9.10
C ARG A 28 2.24 -3.53 10.01
N GLY A 29 2.02 -3.27 11.30
CA GLY A 29 3.11 -3.22 12.29
C GLY A 29 4.14 -2.10 12.10
N GLY A 30 3.83 -1.09 11.29
CA GLY A 30 4.79 -0.04 10.90
C GLY A 30 5.57 -0.35 9.62
N GLU A 31 5.32 -1.50 9.00
CA GLU A 31 5.96 -1.90 7.75
C GLU A 31 5.04 -1.72 6.54
N ASN A 32 5.66 -1.46 5.39
CA ASN A 32 5.01 -1.37 4.08
C ASN A 32 5.10 -2.73 3.39
N ILE A 33 3.96 -3.36 3.19
CA ILE A 33 3.86 -4.66 2.54
C ILE A 33 3.28 -4.45 1.15
N SER A 34 3.98 -4.93 0.12
CA SER A 34 3.54 -4.88 -1.26
C SER A 34 2.62 -6.08 -1.57
N PRO A 35 1.35 -5.88 -1.96
CA PRO A 35 0.47 -6.96 -2.43
C PRO A 35 1.10 -7.74 -3.59
N LEU A 36 1.75 -7.05 -4.53
CA LEU A 36 2.44 -7.68 -5.66
C LEU A 36 3.57 -8.64 -5.21
N GLU A 37 4.25 -8.34 -4.10
CA GLU A 37 5.27 -9.25 -3.55
C GLU A 37 4.63 -10.53 -3.02
N ILE A 38 3.49 -10.40 -2.32
CA ILE A 38 2.71 -11.54 -1.84
C ILE A 38 2.18 -12.36 -3.02
N GLU A 39 1.61 -11.70 -4.02
CA GLU A 39 1.09 -12.32 -5.24
C GLU A 39 2.16 -13.13 -5.97
N ASN A 40 3.36 -12.57 -6.16
CA ASN A 40 4.48 -13.28 -6.78
C ASN A 40 4.85 -14.56 -6.00
N VAL A 41 4.92 -14.50 -4.68
CA VAL A 41 5.19 -15.67 -3.83
C VAL A 41 4.06 -16.70 -3.93
N LEU A 42 2.80 -16.26 -4.01
CA LEU A 42 1.66 -17.17 -4.19
C LEU A 42 1.69 -17.87 -5.54
N LEU A 43 2.08 -17.18 -6.61
CA LEU A 43 2.19 -17.75 -7.96
C LEU A 43 3.34 -18.77 -8.10
N GLU A 44 4.33 -18.77 -7.21
CA GLU A 44 5.35 -19.83 -7.15
C GLU A 44 4.77 -21.17 -6.67
N HIS A 45 3.60 -21.17 -6.03
CA HIS A 45 2.99 -22.39 -5.51
C HIS A 45 2.25 -23.18 -6.61
N PRO A 46 2.57 -24.45 -6.88
CA PRO A 46 2.06 -25.19 -8.03
C PRO A 46 0.54 -25.47 -8.01
N ALA A 47 -0.11 -25.30 -6.85
CA ALA A 47 -1.56 -25.41 -6.72
C ALA A 47 -2.32 -24.09 -6.94
N ILE A 48 -1.62 -22.97 -7.12
CA ILE A 48 -2.20 -21.65 -7.32
C ILE A 48 -2.14 -21.33 -8.82
N THR A 49 -3.28 -21.04 -9.42
CA THR A 49 -3.40 -20.78 -10.86
C THR A 49 -3.52 -19.30 -11.18
N ASP A 50 -3.97 -18.48 -10.22
CA ASP A 50 -4.13 -17.03 -10.36
C ASP A 50 -4.23 -16.33 -8.99
N VAL A 51 -3.91 -15.03 -8.93
CA VAL A 51 -4.00 -14.16 -7.75
C VAL A 51 -4.16 -12.69 -8.17
N ALA A 52 -4.95 -11.90 -7.44
CA ALA A 52 -5.23 -10.48 -7.68
C ALA A 52 -5.68 -9.74 -6.41
#